data_AF-A0AAU2S588-F1
#
_entry.id   AF-A0AAU2S588-F1
#
_cell.length_a   1.000
_cell.length_b   1.000
_cell.length_c   1.000
_cell.angle_alpha   90.00
_cell.angle_beta   90.00
_cell.angle_gamma   90.00
#
_symmetry.space_group_name_H-M   'P 1'
#
loop_
_entity.id
_entity.type
_entity.pdbx_description
1 polymer ?
#
loop_
_entity_poly.entity_id
_entity_poly.type
_entity_poly.pdbx_seq_one_letter_code
_entity_poly.pdbx_strand_id
1 'polypeptide(L)'
;MGLWHVFYEDWQMECCGTPFSVGDEVSWPLLLSESGLVLGGGWHDQLTKVVGPVEGGVLRDENGLEVAVRQRSGERVRLVGLLTVETHGAELPEVRGRVRALQVLTQGYVQPPDSETWWPVPEERWLRTVDRCPKWFAESATGKRSRRSDAGAVVTLDVPDTDSWLSYAVRKASGLPEDAPPGAETEGIDAHSSAALLETFSTVRGRPT
;
A
#
# COMPACT_ATOMS: atom_id res chain seq x y z
N MET A 1 -6.12 -7.61 -14.85
CA MET A 1 -5.48 -6.42 -14.25
C MET A 1 -5.93 -6.39 -12.81
N GLY A 2 -5.00 -6.62 -11.88
CA GLY A 2 -5.28 -6.78 -10.46
C GLY A 2 -4.89 -5.52 -9.69
N LEU A 3 -5.74 -5.08 -8.76
CA LEU A 3 -5.54 -3.90 -7.94
C LEU A 3 -4.82 -4.26 -6.65
N TRP A 4 -3.76 -3.54 -6.28
CA TRP A 4 -2.96 -3.84 -5.09
C TRP A 4 -2.70 -2.56 -4.30
N HIS A 5 -2.95 -2.60 -2.99
CA HIS A 5 -2.50 -1.54 -2.09
C HIS A 5 -1.01 -1.70 -1.81
N VAL A 6 -0.24 -0.70 -2.18
CA VAL A 6 1.21 -0.59 -1.95
C VAL A 6 1.47 0.61 -1.05
N PHE A 7 2.26 0.41 0.00
CA PHE A 7 2.73 1.48 0.87
C PHE A 7 4.15 1.90 0.48
N TYR A 8 4.33 3.18 0.19
CA TYR A 8 5.63 3.78 -0.08
C TYR A 8 5.96 4.71 1.09
N GLU A 9 6.93 4.30 1.91
CA GLU A 9 7.35 5.08 3.08
C GLU A 9 7.96 6.43 2.69
N ASP A 10 7.72 7.44 3.52
CA ASP A 10 8.22 8.80 3.33
C ASP A 10 9.73 8.84 3.13
N TRP A 11 10.50 8.23 4.02
CA TRP A 11 11.95 8.28 4.02
C TRP A 11 12.56 7.63 2.77
N GLN A 12 11.92 6.57 2.24
CA GLN A 12 12.36 5.96 0.99
C GLN A 12 12.08 6.88 -0.20
N MET A 13 10.88 7.47 -0.23
CA MET A 13 10.52 8.44 -1.26
C MET A 13 11.44 9.66 -1.22
N GLU A 14 11.74 10.17 -0.03
CA GLU A 14 12.60 11.33 0.19
C GLU A 14 14.06 11.06 -0.18
N CYS A 15 14.59 9.89 0.20
CA CYS A 15 15.99 9.53 -0.04
C CYS A 15 16.26 9.20 -1.52
N CYS A 16 15.56 8.20 -2.07
CA CYS A 16 15.85 7.62 -3.38
C CYS A 16 14.67 7.64 -4.35
N GLY A 17 13.45 7.85 -3.86
CA GLY A 17 12.25 7.81 -4.69
C GLY A 17 12.15 8.93 -5.72
N THR A 18 11.38 8.66 -6.76
CA THR A 18 10.99 9.65 -7.77
C THR A 18 9.48 9.91 -7.64
N PRO A 19 9.04 11.17 -7.51
CA PRO A 19 7.61 11.51 -7.44
C PRO A 19 6.86 11.01 -8.67
N PHE A 20 5.70 10.42 -8.44
CA PHE A 20 4.79 9.88 -9.45
C PHE A 20 3.39 10.43 -9.26
N SER A 21 2.53 10.26 -10.25
CA SER A 21 1.16 10.77 -10.29
C SER A 21 0.17 9.67 -10.62
N VAL A 22 -1.11 9.91 -10.35
CA VAL A 22 -2.20 9.05 -10.85
C VAL A 22 -2.10 8.97 -12.38
N GLY A 23 -2.19 7.75 -12.91
CA GLY A 23 -2.03 7.45 -14.32
C GLY A 23 -0.60 7.08 -14.74
N ASP A 24 0.41 7.40 -13.94
CA ASP A 24 1.80 7.01 -14.24
C ASP A 24 1.95 5.49 -14.20
N GLU A 25 2.85 4.98 -15.04
CA GLU A 25 3.33 3.61 -14.96
C GLU A 25 4.62 3.59 -14.15
N VAL A 26 4.70 2.67 -13.19
CA VAL A 26 5.81 2.55 -12.26
C VAL A 26 6.30 1.11 -12.21
N SER A 27 7.56 0.93 -11.84
CA SER A 27 8.18 -0.37 -11.57
C SER A 27 8.84 -0.26 -10.20
N TRP A 28 8.38 -1.05 -9.23
CA TRP A 28 8.89 -0.95 -7.86
C TRP A 28 9.31 -2.32 -7.31
N PRO A 29 10.46 -2.42 -6.63
CA PRO A 29 10.77 -3.58 -5.81
C PRO A 29 9.78 -3.67 -4.65
N LEU A 30 8.94 -4.71 -4.64
CA LEU A 30 7.93 -4.89 -3.60
C LEU A 30 8.32 -6.00 -2.62
N LEU A 31 8.13 -5.70 -1.34
CA LEU A 31 8.29 -6.62 -0.23
C LEU A 31 6.95 -6.79 0.49
N LEU A 32 6.52 -8.03 0.72
CA LEU A 32 5.40 -8.30 1.63
C LEU A 32 5.91 -8.25 3.08
N SER A 33 5.61 -7.16 3.76
CA SER A 33 6.01 -6.89 5.14
C SER A 33 4.93 -7.32 6.13
N GLU A 34 5.36 -7.81 7.29
CA GLU A 34 4.45 -8.06 8.41
C GLU A 34 3.83 -6.74 8.87
N SER A 35 2.50 -6.64 8.83
CA SER A 35 1.80 -5.38 9.04
C SER A 35 2.02 -4.78 10.43
N GLY A 36 2.26 -5.62 11.45
CA GLY A 36 2.56 -5.18 12.82
C GLY A 36 3.90 -4.44 12.96
N LEU A 37 4.83 -4.64 12.01
CA LEU A 37 6.12 -3.96 12.01
C LEU A 37 6.08 -2.59 11.32
N VAL A 38 5.06 -2.34 10.50
CA VAL A 38 4.91 -1.08 9.77
C VAL A 38 4.01 -0.13 10.56
N LEU A 39 4.58 0.99 11.01
CA LEU A 39 3.86 2.05 11.76
C LEU A 39 3.01 1.52 12.93
N GLY A 40 3.51 0.50 13.65
CA GLY A 40 2.83 -0.07 14.82
C GLY A 40 1.59 -0.93 14.51
N GLY A 41 1.30 -1.21 13.24
CA GLY A 41 0.16 -2.03 12.85
C GLY A 41 -1.16 -1.27 12.67
N GLY A 42 -2.28 -1.97 12.93
CA GLY A 42 -3.63 -1.43 12.72
C GLY A 42 -4.03 -1.29 11.24
N TRP A 43 -3.31 -1.95 10.35
CA TRP A 43 -3.67 -2.07 8.93
C TRP A 43 -4.77 -3.12 8.79
N HIS A 44 -5.88 -2.75 8.14
CA HIS A 44 -7.00 -3.66 7.92
C HIS A 44 -7.32 -3.72 6.43
N ASP A 45 -7.71 -2.59 5.85
CA ASP A 45 -8.20 -2.53 4.46
C ASP A 45 -7.07 -2.49 3.41
N GLN A 46 -5.84 -2.26 3.84
CA GLN A 46 -4.64 -2.26 2.99
C GLN A 46 -3.88 -3.60 3.01
N LEU A 47 -4.38 -4.61 3.72
CA LEU A 47 -3.69 -5.90 3.80
C LEU A 47 -3.85 -6.67 2.48
N THR A 48 -2.71 -7.18 2.02
CA THR A 48 -2.60 -8.08 0.89
C THR A 48 -2.50 -9.52 1.39
N LYS A 49 -3.24 -10.42 0.73
CA LYS A 49 -3.11 -11.87 0.92
C LYS A 49 -2.46 -12.46 -0.33
N VAL A 50 -1.43 -13.27 -0.11
CA VAL A 50 -0.79 -14.07 -1.18
C VAL A 50 -0.63 -15.53 -0.75
N VAL A 51 -0.70 -16.44 -1.73
CA VAL A 51 -0.63 -17.89 -1.56
C VAL A 51 0.20 -18.47 -2.68
N GLY A 52 1.30 -19.14 -2.34
CA GLY A 52 2.18 -19.71 -3.36
C GLY A 52 3.46 -20.35 -2.82
N PRO A 53 4.24 -21.00 -3.68
CA PRO A 53 5.60 -21.44 -3.35
C PRO A 53 6.51 -20.23 -3.07
N VAL A 54 7.52 -20.45 -2.23
CA VAL A 54 8.60 -19.49 -2.00
C VAL A 54 9.90 -20.07 -2.51
N GLU A 55 10.58 -19.33 -3.39
CA GLU A 55 11.88 -19.70 -3.94
C GLU A 55 12.83 -18.51 -3.82
N GLY A 56 13.94 -18.69 -3.10
CA GLY A 56 14.95 -17.63 -2.97
C GLY A 56 14.45 -16.37 -2.26
N GLY A 57 13.41 -16.49 -1.43
CA GLY A 57 12.77 -15.33 -0.78
C GLY A 57 11.78 -14.59 -1.67
N VAL A 58 11.40 -15.14 -2.83
CA VAL A 58 10.33 -14.61 -3.68
C VAL A 58 9.14 -15.57 -3.64
N LEU A 59 7.96 -15.03 -3.37
CA LEU A 59 6.70 -15.75 -3.45
C LEU A 59 6.05 -15.51 -4.81
N ARG A 60 5.63 -16.58 -5.48
CA ARG A 60 4.81 -16.54 -6.69
C ARG A 60 3.36 -16.83 -6.35
N ASP A 61 2.55 -15.78 -6.30
CA ASP A 61 1.14 -15.89 -5.91
C ASP A 61 0.34 -16.65 -6.97
N GLU A 62 -0.68 -17.39 -6.52
CA GLU A 62 -1.59 -18.11 -7.40
C GLU A 62 -2.39 -17.19 -8.34
N ASN A 63 -2.51 -15.90 -8.00
CA ASN A 63 -3.12 -14.87 -8.84
C ASN A 63 -2.08 -14.04 -9.60
N GLY A 64 -0.86 -14.56 -9.78
CA GLY A 64 0.16 -14.03 -10.70
C GLY A 64 1.13 -13.01 -10.13
N LEU A 65 0.90 -12.47 -8.93
CA LEU A 65 1.83 -11.51 -8.32
C LEU A 65 3.12 -12.22 -7.87
N GLU A 66 4.27 -11.75 -8.35
CA GLU A 66 5.59 -12.13 -7.81
C GLU A 66 6.10 -11.05 -6.85
N VAL A 67 6.43 -11.42 -5.61
CA VAL A 67 6.82 -10.44 -4.58
C VAL A 67 7.88 -11.01 -3.64
N ALA A 68 8.78 -10.15 -3.15
CA ALA A 68 9.72 -10.56 -2.12
C ALA A 68 9.01 -10.84 -0.79
N VAL A 69 9.51 -11.82 -0.04
CA VAL A 69 9.04 -12.20 1.30
C VAL A 69 10.23 -12.49 2.20
N ARG A 70 10.13 -12.21 3.51
CA ARG A 70 11.19 -12.54 4.47
C ARG A 70 11.23 -14.02 4.88
N GLN A 71 10.43 -14.88 4.22
CA GLN A 71 10.40 -16.31 4.48
C GLN A 71 11.49 -17.07 3.72
N ARG A 72 11.89 -18.22 4.28
CA ARG A 72 12.77 -19.18 3.59
C ARG A 72 11.99 -19.91 2.50
N SER A 73 12.71 -20.46 1.53
CA SER A 73 12.12 -21.28 0.47
C SER A 73 11.29 -22.43 1.04
N GLY A 74 10.16 -22.72 0.39
CA GLY A 74 9.21 -23.74 0.82
C GLY A 74 8.13 -23.98 -0.24
N GLU A 75 7.47 -25.15 -0.16
CA GLU A 75 6.59 -25.64 -1.24
C GLU A 75 5.33 -24.80 -1.43
N ARG A 76 4.67 -24.35 -0.35
CA ARG A 76 3.51 -23.48 -0.43
C ARG A 76 3.22 -22.83 0.92
N VAL A 77 3.04 -21.52 0.93
CA VAL A 77 2.69 -20.76 2.13
C VAL A 77 1.51 -19.83 1.84
N ARG A 78 0.83 -19.42 2.90
CA ARG A 78 -0.20 -18.38 2.86
C ARG A 78 0.25 -17.24 3.76
N LEU A 79 0.43 -16.06 3.18
CA LEU A 79 0.87 -14.86 3.89
C LEU A 79 -0.16 -13.75 3.78
N VAL A 80 -0.24 -12.95 4.84
CA VAL A 80 -1.04 -11.74 4.89
C VAL A 80 -0.15 -10.64 5.45
N GLY A 81 -0.07 -9.52 4.74
CA GLY A 81 0.85 -8.43 5.09
C GLY A 81 0.59 -7.17 4.28
N LEU A 82 1.45 -6.18 4.44
CA LEU A 82 1.43 -4.96 3.65
C LEU A 82 2.44 -5.08 2.52
N LEU A 83 2.05 -4.75 1.29
CA LEU A 83 3.04 -4.58 0.22
C LEU A 83 3.75 -3.24 0.43
N THR A 84 5.06 -3.28 0.65
CA THR A 84 5.89 -2.09 0.85
C THR A 84 6.89 -1.98 -0.29
N VAL A 85 7.13 -0.75 -0.77
CA VAL A 85 8.25 -0.50 -1.67
C VAL A 85 9.55 -0.69 -0.89
N GLU A 86 10.54 -1.40 -1.43
CA GLU A 86 11.83 -1.61 -0.76
C GLU A 86 12.98 -1.32 -1.72
N THR A 87 13.50 -0.09 -1.65
CA THR A 87 14.61 0.41 -2.48
C THR A 87 15.95 0.36 -1.76
N HIS A 88 15.97 0.01 -0.47
CA HIS A 88 17.16 -0.07 0.36
C HIS A 88 17.43 -1.51 0.78
N GLY A 89 18.26 -2.21 0.01
CA GLY A 89 18.65 -3.56 0.38
C GLY A 89 19.12 -4.38 -0.80
N ALA A 90 18.79 -5.67 -0.75
CA ALA A 90 19.06 -6.59 -1.84
C ALA A 90 18.23 -6.23 -3.08
N GLU A 91 18.69 -6.66 -4.26
CA GLU A 91 17.89 -6.60 -5.48
C GLU A 91 16.66 -7.51 -5.32
N LEU A 92 15.48 -6.89 -5.29
CA LEU A 92 14.19 -7.56 -5.21
C LEU A 92 13.51 -7.55 -6.59
N PRO A 93 12.61 -8.52 -6.88
CA PRO A 93 11.81 -8.47 -8.10
C PRO A 93 11.00 -7.18 -8.16
N GLU A 94 11.04 -6.51 -9.31
CA GLU A 94 10.22 -5.34 -9.55
C GLU A 94 8.81 -5.76 -10.03
N VAL A 95 7.81 -5.09 -9.48
CA VAL A 95 6.42 -5.20 -9.91
C VAL A 95 6.07 -3.94 -10.68
N ARG A 96 5.68 -4.13 -11.94
CA ARG A 96 5.26 -3.06 -12.83
C ARG A 96 3.74 -2.91 -12.81
N GLY A 97 3.27 -1.67 -12.72
CA GLY A 97 1.84 -1.39 -12.75
C GLY A 97 1.52 0.08 -12.99
N ARG A 98 0.24 0.37 -13.18
CA ARG A 98 -0.28 1.74 -13.33
C ARG A 98 -0.84 2.25 -12.02
N VAL A 99 -0.49 3.47 -11.64
CA VAL A 99 -1.06 4.13 -10.46
C VAL A 99 -2.52 4.50 -10.75
N ARG A 100 -3.46 3.94 -9.98
CA ARG A 100 -4.90 4.20 -10.12
C ARG A 100 -5.45 5.15 -9.08
N ALA A 101 -4.92 5.09 -7.86
CA ALA A 101 -5.28 6.01 -6.79
C ALA A 101 -4.07 6.25 -5.90
N LEU A 102 -4.03 7.43 -5.27
CA LEU A 102 -2.92 7.84 -4.44
C LEU A 102 -3.41 8.67 -3.24
N GLN A 103 -2.99 8.25 -2.05
CA GLN A 103 -3.32 8.92 -0.80
C GLN A 103 -2.06 9.09 0.04
N VAL A 104 -1.81 10.31 0.51
CA VAL A 104 -0.79 10.56 1.53
C VAL A 104 -1.33 10.12 2.89
N LEU A 105 -0.52 9.35 3.61
CA LEU A 105 -0.83 8.85 4.94
C LEU A 105 -0.21 9.75 5.99
N THR A 106 -1.06 10.33 6.84
CA THR A 106 -0.63 11.00 8.07
C THR A 106 -0.74 10.03 9.23
N GLN A 107 0.35 9.86 9.98
CA GLN A 107 0.44 9.01 11.16
C GLN A 107 0.61 9.87 12.43
N GLY A 108 -0.15 9.54 13.47
CA GLY A 108 0.00 10.09 14.81
C GLY A 108 1.05 9.32 15.61
N TYR A 109 1.81 10.05 16.41
CA TYR A 109 2.87 9.53 17.26
C TYR A 109 2.74 10.08 18.68
N VAL A 110 3.11 9.24 19.64
CA VAL A 110 3.23 9.61 21.06
C VAL A 110 4.66 9.38 21.53
N GLN A 111 5.12 10.25 22.42
CA GLN A 111 6.37 10.06 23.14
C GLN A 111 6.04 9.70 24.61
N PRO A 112 6.24 8.44 25.03
CA PRO A 112 6.03 8.01 26.41
C PRO A 112 6.87 8.82 27.41
N PRO A 113 6.42 8.97 28.67
CA PRO A 113 7.14 9.81 29.63
C PRO A 113 8.57 9.39 29.95
N ASP A 114 8.84 8.11 29.80
CA ASP A 114 10.06 7.38 30.12
C ASP A 114 10.93 7.10 28.87
N SER A 115 10.59 7.66 27.70
CA SER A 115 11.31 7.44 26.46
C SER A 115 11.45 8.73 25.64
N GLU A 116 12.60 8.90 24.99
CA GLU A 116 12.76 9.94 23.97
C GLU A 116 12.27 9.47 22.58
N THR A 117 11.95 8.18 22.43
CA THR A 117 11.49 7.59 21.18
C THR A 117 10.02 7.92 20.91
N TRP A 118 9.74 8.33 19.67
CA TRP A 118 8.37 8.49 19.17
C TRP A 118 7.82 7.15 18.71
N TRP A 119 6.67 6.76 19.26
CA TRP A 119 5.98 5.53 18.89
C TRP A 119 4.73 5.85 18.07
N PRO A 120 4.49 5.15 16.95
CA PRO A 120 3.26 5.33 16.19
C PRO A 120 2.07 4.87 17.02
N VAL A 121 0.96 5.60 16.93
CA VAL A 121 -0.33 5.22 17.53
C VAL A 121 -1.18 4.58 16.43
N PRO A 122 -1.40 3.26 16.45
CA PRO A 122 -1.99 2.55 15.30
C PRO A 122 -3.36 3.07 14.85
N GLU A 123 -4.16 3.61 15.78
CA GLU A 123 -5.48 4.18 15.49
C GLU A 123 -5.47 5.63 15.00
N GLU A 124 -4.34 6.33 15.13
CA GLU A 124 -4.17 7.71 14.68
C GLU A 124 -3.58 7.74 13.28
N ARG A 125 -4.40 7.35 12.31
CA ARG A 125 -4.00 7.34 10.90
C ARG A 125 -5.09 7.94 10.05
N TRP A 126 -4.67 8.80 9.13
CA TRP A 126 -5.54 9.55 8.24
C TRP A 126 -4.98 9.48 6.84
N LEU A 127 -5.87 9.40 5.85
CA LEU A 127 -5.50 9.43 4.45
C LEU A 127 -6.03 10.71 3.81
N ARG A 128 -5.20 11.30 2.96
CA ARG A 128 -5.57 12.45 2.13
C ARG A 128 -5.24 12.16 0.68
N THR A 129 -6.27 12.19 -0.15
CA THR A 129 -6.15 12.03 -1.60
C THR A 129 -5.25 13.11 -2.20
N VAL A 130 -4.39 12.70 -3.13
CA VAL A 130 -3.55 13.58 -3.93
C VAL A 130 -3.40 13.00 -5.35
N ASP A 131 -3.28 13.86 -6.34
CA ASP A 131 -3.00 13.41 -7.72
C ASP A 131 -1.52 13.09 -7.95
N ARG A 132 -0.63 13.61 -7.08
CA ARG A 132 0.82 13.46 -7.19
C ARG A 132 1.46 13.20 -5.83
N CYS A 133 2.37 12.22 -5.79
CA CYS A 133 3.12 11.88 -4.61
C CYS A 133 4.10 13.02 -4.29
N PRO A 134 4.12 13.56 -3.06
CA PRO A 134 5.14 14.53 -2.70
C PRO A 134 6.51 13.85 -2.71
N LYS A 135 7.54 14.62 -3.06
CA LYS A 135 8.93 14.21 -2.82
C LYS A 135 9.28 14.33 -1.34
N TRP A 136 8.82 15.40 -0.71
CA TRP A 136 9.10 15.77 0.68
C TRP A 136 7.78 15.81 1.45
N PHE A 137 7.67 14.94 2.45
CA PHE A 137 6.48 14.79 3.27
C PHE A 137 6.48 15.80 4.41
N ALA A 138 5.29 16.25 4.82
CA ALA A 138 5.15 17.30 5.81
C ALA A 138 5.11 16.73 7.22
N GLU A 139 5.95 17.28 8.12
CA GLU A 139 5.72 17.13 9.55
C GLU A 139 4.59 18.07 9.98
N SER A 140 3.64 17.56 10.78
CA SER A 140 2.45 18.29 11.24
C SER A 140 2.48 18.53 12.76
N ALA A 141 1.67 19.51 13.20
CA ALA A 141 1.61 20.10 14.54
C ALA A 141 2.05 19.22 15.73
N THR A 142 2.92 19.78 16.56
CA THR A 142 3.51 19.18 17.75
C THR A 142 2.80 19.66 19.02
N GLY A 143 2.18 18.73 19.75
CA GLY A 143 2.02 18.85 21.20
C GLY A 143 3.32 18.45 21.91
N LYS A 144 3.45 18.74 23.21
CA LYS A 144 4.69 18.48 23.97
C LYS A 144 5.20 17.03 23.88
N ARG A 145 4.29 16.05 23.70
CA ARG A 145 4.57 14.60 23.58
C ARG A 145 3.63 13.89 22.59
N SER A 146 3.04 14.65 21.68
CA SER A 146 2.20 14.14 20.60
C SER A 146 2.59 14.87 19.33
N ARG A 147 2.74 14.16 18.22
CA ARG A 147 2.94 14.78 16.92
C ARG A 147 2.22 13.99 15.84
N ARG A 148 2.06 14.61 14.68
CA ARG A 148 1.57 13.96 13.47
C ARG A 148 2.57 14.19 12.36
N SER A 149 2.81 13.20 11.52
CA SER A 149 3.66 13.36 10.34
C SER A 149 3.02 12.66 9.17
N ASP A 150 3.13 13.24 7.98
CA ASP A 150 2.94 12.44 6.79
C ASP A 150 4.07 11.40 6.76
N ALA A 151 3.70 10.11 6.74
CA ALA A 151 4.60 8.97 6.93
C ALA A 151 4.79 8.13 5.65
N GLY A 152 4.19 8.58 4.54
CA GLY A 152 4.29 7.93 3.25
C GLY A 152 3.02 8.04 2.42
N ALA A 153 2.91 7.20 1.41
CA ALA A 153 1.77 7.14 0.52
C ALA A 153 1.21 5.72 0.39
N VAL A 154 -0.11 5.60 0.45
CA VAL A 154 -0.83 4.39 0.01
C VAL A 154 -1.20 4.58 -1.45
N VAL A 155 -0.77 3.63 -2.27
CA VAL A 155 -0.94 3.63 -3.71
C VAL A 155 -1.82 2.44 -4.08
N THR A 156 -2.88 2.67 -4.86
CA THR A 156 -3.54 1.56 -5.56
C THR A 156 -2.86 1.36 -6.90
N LEU A 157 -2.17 0.24 -7.04
CA LEU A 157 -1.44 -0.14 -8.24
C LEU A 157 -2.23 -1.17 -9.03
N ASP A 158 -2.42 -0.92 -10.32
CA ASP A 158 -3.02 -1.85 -11.26
C ASP A 158 -1.92 -2.64 -11.98
N VAL A 159 -1.82 -3.93 -11.67
CA VAL A 159 -0.76 -4.83 -12.13
C VAL A 159 -1.32 -5.76 -13.22
N PRO A 160 -0.76 -5.74 -14.43
CA PRO A 160 -1.16 -6.64 -15.53
C PRO A 160 -1.05 -8.11 -15.14
N ASP A 161 -1.88 -8.95 -15.77
CA ASP A 161 -1.86 -10.42 -15.61
C ASP A 161 -1.98 -10.93 -14.16
N THR A 162 -2.50 -10.08 -13.26
CA THR A 162 -2.82 -10.45 -11.89
C THR A 162 -4.30 -10.29 -11.56
N ASP A 163 -4.70 -10.86 -10.41
CA ASP A 163 -5.94 -10.57 -9.70
C ASP A 163 -5.68 -10.47 -8.19
N SER A 164 -6.59 -9.87 -7.44
CA SER A 164 -6.40 -9.69 -6.00
C SER A 164 -7.72 -9.67 -5.23
N TRP A 165 -7.61 -9.74 -3.90
CA TRP A 165 -8.78 -9.58 -3.04
C TRP A 165 -9.38 -8.17 -3.10
N LEU A 166 -8.56 -7.14 -3.33
CA LEU A 166 -9.03 -5.77 -3.55
C LEU A 166 -9.84 -5.68 -4.85
N SER A 167 -9.30 -6.23 -5.94
CA SER A 167 -10.01 -6.34 -7.22
C SER A 167 -11.37 -7.04 -7.07
N TYR A 168 -11.41 -8.18 -6.37
CA TYR A 168 -12.67 -8.85 -6.05
C TYR A 168 -13.64 -7.97 -5.23
N ALA A 169 -13.13 -7.26 -4.22
CA ALA A 169 -13.95 -6.39 -3.37
C ALA A 169 -14.58 -5.24 -4.17
N VAL A 170 -13.81 -4.62 -5.06
CA VAL A 170 -14.30 -3.55 -5.94
C VAL A 170 -15.34 -4.12 -6.92
N ARG A 171 -15.09 -5.27 -7.57
CA ARG A 171 -16.08 -5.93 -8.44
C ARG A 171 -17.41 -6.17 -7.71
N LYS A 172 -17.35 -6.75 -6.51
CA LYS A 172 -18.53 -7.02 -5.69
C LYS A 172 -19.31 -5.75 -5.37
N ALA A 173 -18.63 -4.69 -4.93
CA ALA A 173 -19.30 -3.45 -4.58
C ALA A 173 -19.89 -2.71 -5.78
N SER A 174 -19.25 -2.84 -6.95
CA SER A 174 -19.75 -2.33 -8.23
C SER A 174 -20.90 -3.17 -8.82
N GLY A 175 -21.31 -4.25 -8.15
CA GLY A 175 -22.40 -5.13 -8.60
C GLY A 175 -22.06 -5.93 -9.85
N LEU A 176 -20.77 -6.15 -10.13
CA LEU A 176 -20.33 -6.96 -11.25
C LEU A 176 -20.56 -8.47 -10.96
N PRO A 177 -20.78 -9.29 -12.00
CA PRO A 177 -20.88 -10.75 -11.87
C PRO A 177 -19.65 -11.36 -11.18
N GLU A 178 -19.84 -12.48 -10.47
CA GLU A 178 -18.74 -13.16 -9.77
C GLU A 178 -17.65 -13.68 -10.72
N ASP A 179 -18.02 -14.00 -11.96
CA ASP A 179 -17.13 -14.45 -13.03
C ASP A 179 -16.57 -13.31 -13.90
N ALA A 180 -16.83 -12.05 -13.53
CA ALA A 180 -16.27 -10.90 -14.24
C ALA A 180 -14.73 -10.95 -14.19
N PRO A 181 -14.05 -10.76 -15.34
CA PRO A 181 -12.60 -10.93 -15.42
C PRO A 181 -11.86 -9.80 -14.67
N PRO A 182 -10.61 -10.04 -14.23
CA PRO A 182 -9.79 -9.03 -13.57
C PRO A 182 -9.57 -7.80 -14.43
N GLY A 183 -9.94 -6.62 -13.91
CA GLY A 183 -9.85 -5.33 -14.61
C GLY A 183 -11.21 -4.76 -15.00
N ALA A 184 -12.26 -5.59 -15.06
CA ALA A 184 -13.63 -5.14 -15.33
C ALA A 184 -14.12 -4.09 -14.31
N GLU A 185 -13.63 -4.15 -13.06
CA GLU A 185 -13.95 -3.18 -12.00
C GLU A 185 -13.54 -1.74 -12.28
N THR A 186 -12.64 -1.51 -13.25
CA THR A 186 -12.20 -0.16 -13.64
C THR A 186 -12.46 0.14 -15.12
N GLU A 187 -13.07 -0.80 -15.85
CA GLU A 187 -13.31 -0.66 -17.28
C GLU A 187 -14.38 0.42 -17.55
N GLY A 188 -14.07 1.36 -18.44
CA GLY A 188 -14.98 2.44 -18.83
C GLY A 188 -15.21 3.52 -17.77
N ILE A 189 -14.55 3.42 -16.61
CA ILE A 189 -14.56 4.46 -15.57
C ILE A 189 -13.42 5.44 -15.83
N ASP A 190 -13.70 6.74 -15.81
CA ASP A 190 -12.65 7.74 -15.93
C ASP A 190 -11.70 7.71 -14.71
N ALA A 191 -10.48 8.23 -14.88
CA ALA A 191 -9.45 8.14 -13.85
C ALA A 191 -9.84 8.79 -12.51
N HIS A 192 -10.62 9.88 -12.54
CA HIS A 192 -11.03 10.58 -11.32
C HIS A 192 -12.11 9.80 -10.56
N SER A 193 -13.13 9.31 -11.28
CA SER A 193 -14.16 8.46 -10.69
C SER A 193 -13.60 7.13 -10.17
N SER A 194 -12.62 6.56 -10.89
CA SER A 194 -11.93 5.35 -10.46
C SER A 194 -11.11 5.59 -9.19
N ALA A 195 -10.35 6.68 -9.11
CA ALA A 195 -9.61 7.03 -7.90
C ALA A 195 -10.55 7.21 -6.70
N ALA A 196 -11.64 7.98 -6.87
CA ALA A 196 -12.63 8.21 -5.83
C ALA A 196 -13.28 6.90 -5.32
N LEU A 197 -13.56 5.95 -6.21
CA LEU A 197 -14.05 4.62 -5.83
C LEU A 197 -13.01 3.86 -5.00
N LEU A 198 -11.77 3.79 -5.46
CA LEU A 198 -10.69 3.03 -4.81
C LEU A 198 -10.33 3.60 -3.44
N GLU A 199 -10.44 4.91 -3.26
CA GLU A 199 -10.27 5.56 -1.96
C GLU A 199 -11.23 5.02 -0.89
N THR A 200 -12.45 4.61 -1.28
CA THR A 200 -13.43 4.03 -0.34
C THR A 200 -13.03 2.64 0.16
N PHE A 201 -12.08 1.97 -0.52
CA PHE A 201 -11.51 0.69 -0.12
C PHE A 201 -10.21 0.82 0.66
N SER A 202 -9.69 2.04 0.80
CA SER A 202 -8.54 2.35 1.63
C SER A 202 -9.01 3.06 2.90
N THR A 203 -9.87 2.43 3.71
CA THR A 203 -10.37 3.11 4.91
C THR A 203 -9.35 3.17 6.03
N VAL A 204 -9.07 4.39 6.46
CA VAL A 204 -8.61 4.73 7.80
C VAL A 204 -9.40 5.98 8.20
N ARG A 205 -9.65 6.23 9.49
CA ARG A 205 -10.55 7.30 9.96
C ARG A 205 -10.33 8.59 9.15
N GLY A 206 -11.40 9.19 8.64
CA GLY A 206 -11.33 10.49 7.97
C GLY A 206 -10.74 11.53 8.93
N ARG A 207 -9.93 12.46 8.41
CA ARG A 207 -9.37 13.56 9.21
C ARG A 207 -10.55 14.33 9.84
N PRO A 208 -10.60 14.53 11.17
CA PRO A 208 -11.53 15.48 11.75
C PRO A 208 -11.21 16.85 11.12
N THR A 209 -12.22 17.44 10.48
CA THR A 209 -12.18 18.81 9.95
C THR A 209 -11.94 19.82 11.06
#